data_AF-G2FS40-F1
#
_entry.id   AF-G2FS40-F1
#
_cell.length_a   1.000
_cell.length_b   1.000
_cell.length_c   1.000
_cell.angle_alpha   90.00
_cell.angle_beta   90.00
_cell.angle_gamma   90.00
#
_symmetry.space_group_name_H-M   'P 1'
#
loop_
_entity.id
_entity.type
_entity.pdbx_description
1 polymer ?
#
loop_
_entity_poly.entity_id
_entity_poly.type
_entity_poly.pdbx_seq_one_letter_code
_entity_poly.pdbx_strand_id
1 'polypeptide(L)'
;MRILKISKVTTFMVGILMTAILLGGCSNKVQSIQPNQESDFTYIAIAGEAQIKKYIGAGGVVTIPSTFGGTYPVTSIGIDAFKDCRDLTSISLPQELISIGDEAFSGCWHLTTIRIPQGVTSIGRSAFKECTCLTTITIPLGVTSIGMGAFYDCKSLNTIRFNSATTTIPNAWDTIPATTTIIGNDPSTAKTYSTKYKNDFEVIALH
;
A
#
# COMPACT_ATOMS: atom_id res chain seq x y z
N MET A 1 -20.40 -17.48 -18.90
CA MET A 1 -19.57 -16.58 -18.07
C MET A 1 -20.49 -15.55 -17.43
N ARG A 2 -20.99 -15.81 -16.22
CA ARG A 2 -22.03 -14.98 -15.56
C ARG A 2 -21.35 -13.97 -14.64
N ILE A 3 -21.63 -12.69 -14.88
CA ILE A 3 -21.23 -11.56 -14.06
C ILE A 3 -22.40 -11.27 -13.11
N LEU A 4 -22.18 -11.34 -11.80
CA LEU A 4 -23.16 -10.97 -10.78
C LEU A 4 -22.95 -9.49 -10.40
N LYS A 5 -23.96 -8.65 -10.65
CA LYS A 5 -24.12 -7.30 -10.07
C LYS A 5 -25.18 -7.40 -8.98
N ILE A 6 -24.92 -6.86 -7.79
CA ILE A 6 -25.91 -6.74 -6.72
C ILE A 6 -26.20 -5.25 -6.46
N SER A 7 -27.49 -4.93 -6.42
CA SER A 7 -28.10 -3.61 -6.21
C SER A 7 -28.51 -3.42 -4.74
N LYS A 8 -28.45 -2.16 -4.27
CA LYS A 8 -28.66 -1.66 -2.89
C LYS A 8 -30.01 -2.02 -2.24
N VAL A 9 -30.03 -2.21 -0.90
CA VAL A 9 -31.22 -2.03 -0.02
C VAL A 9 -30.80 -1.44 1.34
N THR A 10 -31.66 -0.57 1.87
CA THR A 10 -31.62 0.37 3.02
C THR A 10 -31.93 -0.22 4.43
N THR A 11 -31.28 0.37 5.45
CA THR A 11 -31.71 0.69 6.86
C THR A 11 -32.23 -0.38 7.83
N PHE A 12 -31.60 -0.54 9.03
CA PHE A 12 -32.21 -0.41 10.39
C PHE A 12 -31.20 -0.58 11.55
N MET A 13 -31.42 0.13 12.66
CA MET A 13 -30.60 0.15 13.90
C MET A 13 -30.95 -0.96 14.92
N VAL A 14 -30.03 -1.20 15.87
CA VAL A 14 -30.16 -1.35 17.35
C VAL A 14 -29.18 -2.42 17.88
N GLY A 15 -28.40 -2.07 18.91
CA GLY A 15 -27.33 -2.91 19.49
C GLY A 15 -27.78 -3.89 20.59
N ILE A 16 -26.83 -4.70 21.08
CA ILE A 16 -26.60 -5.10 22.49
C ILE A 16 -25.47 -6.15 22.57
N LEU A 17 -24.64 -5.97 23.59
CA LEU A 17 -23.53 -6.78 24.09
C LEU A 17 -24.04 -8.08 24.77
N MET A 18 -23.44 -9.25 24.53
CA MET A 18 -23.14 -10.21 25.62
C MET A 18 -22.35 -11.47 25.19
N THR A 19 -21.40 -11.81 26.06
CA THR A 19 -20.70 -13.08 26.27
C THR A 19 -21.66 -14.25 26.53
N ALA A 20 -21.40 -15.45 25.96
CA ALA A 20 -21.60 -16.74 26.66
C ALA A 20 -21.10 -17.94 25.84
N ILE A 21 -20.53 -18.90 26.58
CA ILE A 21 -19.98 -20.19 26.19
C ILE A 21 -21.04 -21.30 26.44
N LEU A 22 -21.01 -22.34 25.59
CA LEU A 22 -21.46 -23.74 25.78
C LEU A 22 -22.95 -24.17 25.60
N LEU A 23 -23.07 -25.28 24.85
CA LEU A 23 -24.09 -26.34 24.77
C LEU A 23 -25.32 -26.18 23.85
N GLY A 24 -25.32 -27.02 22.79
CA GLY A 24 -26.51 -27.72 22.31
C GLY A 24 -27.31 -27.07 21.17
N GLY A 25 -27.38 -27.78 20.03
CA GLY A 25 -28.49 -27.65 19.07
C GLY A 25 -28.11 -27.15 17.67
N CYS A 26 -28.24 -28.03 16.68
CA CYS A 26 -28.25 -27.66 15.27
C CYS A 26 -29.39 -26.68 14.96
N SER A 27 -29.07 -25.45 14.56
CA SER A 27 -29.92 -24.62 13.69
C SER A 27 -29.14 -23.42 13.17
N ASN A 28 -29.15 -23.28 11.85
CA ASN A 28 -28.74 -22.09 11.11
C ASN A 28 -29.26 -20.81 11.78
N LYS A 29 -28.35 -20.01 12.35
CA LYS A 29 -28.57 -18.58 12.55
C LYS A 29 -27.40 -17.85 11.93
N VAL A 30 -27.71 -17.18 10.82
CA VAL A 30 -26.86 -16.19 10.17
C VAL A 30 -26.49 -15.15 11.22
N GLN A 31 -25.25 -15.19 11.67
CA GLN A 31 -24.69 -14.21 12.58
C GLN A 31 -24.34 -12.98 11.74
N SER A 32 -25.02 -11.86 11.99
CA SER A 32 -24.85 -10.62 11.24
C SER A 32 -23.42 -10.10 11.39
N ILE A 33 -22.67 -10.13 10.29
CA ILE A 33 -21.33 -9.57 10.16
C ILE A 33 -21.48 -8.04 10.06
N GLN A 34 -20.70 -7.27 10.82
CA GLN A 34 -20.54 -5.81 10.65
C GLN A 34 -20.21 -5.49 9.18
N PRO A 35 -20.42 -4.25 8.66
CA PRO A 35 -20.05 -3.91 7.29
C PRO A 35 -18.54 -4.09 7.14
N ASN A 36 -18.17 -5.22 6.55
CA ASN A 36 -16.83 -5.60 6.26
C ASN A 36 -16.30 -4.63 5.22
N GLN A 37 -15.21 -3.93 5.56
CA GLN A 37 -14.40 -3.13 4.62
C GLN A 37 -13.91 -3.97 3.41
N GLU A 38 -14.15 -5.29 3.40
CA GLU A 38 -13.95 -6.17 2.24
C GLU A 38 -14.82 -5.80 1.02
N SER A 39 -15.95 -5.09 1.16
CA SER A 39 -16.76 -4.69 -0.01
C SER A 39 -16.04 -3.73 -0.94
N ASP A 40 -15.05 -3.01 -0.42
CA ASP A 40 -14.34 -1.96 -1.14
C ASP A 40 -13.15 -2.52 -1.92
N PHE A 41 -12.88 -3.82 -1.83
CA PHE A 41 -11.75 -4.46 -2.48
C PHE A 41 -12.21 -5.63 -3.34
N THR A 42 -11.50 -5.81 -4.45
CA THR A 42 -11.55 -7.04 -5.24
C THR A 42 -10.23 -7.78 -5.09
N TYR A 43 -10.29 -9.12 -5.06
CA TYR A 43 -9.14 -9.97 -4.77
C TYR A 43 -8.87 -10.97 -5.89
N ILE A 44 -7.61 -11.40 -6.00
CA ILE A 44 -7.21 -12.60 -6.75
C ILE A 44 -6.56 -13.55 -5.75
N ALA A 45 -7.00 -14.81 -5.73
CA ALA A 45 -6.33 -15.85 -4.98
C ALA A 45 -5.20 -16.45 -5.83
N ILE A 46 -3.98 -16.46 -5.31
CA ILE A 46 -2.79 -16.98 -5.98
C ILE A 46 -2.09 -17.92 -5.02
N ALA A 47 -2.03 -19.22 -5.34
CA ALA A 47 -1.28 -20.23 -4.59
C ALA A 47 -1.55 -20.27 -3.06
N GLY A 48 -2.77 -19.94 -2.62
CA GLY A 48 -3.12 -19.91 -1.18
C GLY A 48 -2.90 -18.57 -0.50
N GLU A 49 -2.62 -17.51 -1.26
CA GLU A 49 -2.52 -16.13 -0.80
C GLU A 49 -3.50 -15.24 -1.56
N ALA A 50 -3.71 -14.03 -1.06
CA ALA A 50 -4.59 -13.04 -1.66
C ALA A 50 -3.82 -11.82 -2.17
N GLN A 51 -4.16 -11.40 -3.38
CA GLN A 51 -3.72 -10.14 -3.97
C GLN A 51 -4.88 -9.15 -4.01
N ILE A 52 -4.64 -7.90 -3.61
CA ILE A 52 -5.59 -6.80 -3.86
C ILE A 52 -5.55 -6.47 -5.35
N LYS A 53 -6.62 -6.80 -6.08
CA LYS A 53 -6.72 -6.52 -7.52
C LYS A 53 -7.13 -5.08 -7.80
N LYS A 54 -8.14 -4.58 -7.08
CA LYS A 54 -8.68 -3.23 -7.26
C LYS A 54 -9.39 -2.77 -6.01
N TYR A 55 -9.18 -1.51 -5.63
CA TYR A 55 -9.98 -0.78 -4.67
C TYR A 55 -11.08 0.00 -5.38
N ILE A 56 -12.30 -0.09 -4.84
CA ILE A 56 -13.53 0.54 -5.38
C ILE A 56 -14.26 1.37 -4.31
N GLY A 57 -13.67 1.52 -3.11
CA GLY A 57 -14.24 2.35 -2.05
C GLY A 57 -14.06 3.85 -2.32
N ALA A 58 -14.61 4.65 -1.41
CA ALA A 58 -14.69 6.11 -1.56
C ALA A 58 -13.36 6.86 -1.30
N GLY A 59 -12.29 6.19 -0.86
CA GLY A 59 -11.03 6.80 -0.46
C GLY A 59 -10.99 7.24 1.00
N GLY A 60 -10.30 8.32 1.31
CA GLY A 60 -10.04 8.80 2.66
C GLY A 60 -8.97 7.99 3.38
N VAL A 61 -9.26 7.58 4.60
CA VAL A 61 -8.40 6.70 5.40
C VAL A 61 -8.78 5.26 5.12
N VAL A 62 -7.90 4.52 4.44
CA VAL A 62 -8.16 3.14 4.04
C VAL A 62 -7.29 2.17 4.83
N THR A 63 -7.88 1.08 5.30
CA THR A 63 -7.15 -0.04 5.90
C THR A 63 -7.35 -1.28 5.04
N ILE A 64 -6.25 -1.81 4.49
CA ILE A 64 -6.30 -3.08 3.76
C ILE A 64 -6.41 -4.21 4.79
N PRO A 65 -7.38 -5.14 4.66
CA PRO A 65 -7.48 -6.28 5.57
C PRO A 65 -6.25 -7.19 5.41
N SER A 66 -5.80 -7.78 6.53
CA SER A 66 -4.65 -8.69 6.54
C SER A 66 -4.94 -10.05 5.90
N THR A 67 -6.20 -10.45 5.82
CA THR A 67 -6.64 -11.69 5.19
C THR A 67 -7.88 -11.46 4.33
N PHE A 68 -8.06 -12.31 3.33
CA PHE A 68 -9.28 -12.45 2.54
C PHE A 68 -10.03 -13.71 3.00
N GLY A 69 -11.32 -13.54 3.34
CA GLY A 69 -12.15 -14.66 3.80
C GLY A 69 -11.64 -15.32 5.09
N GLY A 70 -10.91 -14.55 5.92
CA GLY A 70 -10.34 -15.00 7.19
C GLY A 70 -9.18 -16.00 7.09
N THR A 71 -8.83 -16.46 5.89
CA THR A 71 -7.90 -17.60 5.70
C THR A 71 -6.70 -17.24 4.84
N TYR A 72 -6.90 -16.48 3.76
CA TYR A 72 -5.84 -16.20 2.80
C TYR A 72 -5.12 -14.91 3.16
N PRO A 73 -3.82 -14.93 3.52
CA PRO A 73 -3.08 -13.70 3.83
C PRO A 73 -3.02 -12.79 2.61
N VAL A 74 -3.17 -11.49 2.82
CA VAL A 74 -3.00 -10.48 1.76
C VAL A 74 -1.52 -10.14 1.64
N THR A 75 -0.87 -10.69 0.61
CA THR A 75 0.59 -10.62 0.44
C THR A 75 1.01 -9.71 -0.70
N SER A 76 0.09 -9.28 -1.57
CA SER A 76 0.44 -8.37 -2.67
C SER A 76 -0.66 -7.36 -3.00
N ILE A 77 -0.22 -6.21 -3.51
CA ILE A 77 -1.08 -5.21 -4.14
C ILE A 77 -0.83 -5.30 -5.65
N GLY A 78 -1.89 -5.56 -6.39
CA GLY A 78 -1.84 -5.75 -7.83
C GLY A 78 -1.57 -4.47 -8.61
N ILE A 79 -1.36 -4.66 -9.90
CA ILE A 79 -1.18 -3.57 -10.87
C ILE A 79 -2.44 -2.68 -10.86
N ASP A 80 -2.25 -1.37 -10.86
CA ASP A 80 -3.33 -0.35 -10.89
C ASP A 80 -4.35 -0.44 -9.72
N ALA A 81 -4.05 -1.18 -8.65
CA ALA A 81 -5.05 -1.53 -7.63
C ALA A 81 -5.73 -0.31 -6.99
N PHE A 82 -4.97 0.74 -6.69
CA PHE A 82 -5.43 2.05 -6.18
C PHE A 82 -5.19 3.18 -7.18
N LYS A 83 -4.97 2.87 -8.46
CA LYS A 83 -4.76 3.91 -9.47
C LYS A 83 -5.94 4.88 -9.52
N ASP A 84 -5.60 6.17 -9.56
CA ASP A 84 -6.49 7.33 -9.56
C ASP A 84 -7.43 7.43 -8.34
N CYS A 85 -7.05 6.85 -7.19
CA CYS A 85 -7.78 7.03 -5.92
C CYS A 85 -7.49 8.41 -5.32
N ARG A 86 -8.04 9.45 -5.94
CA ARG A 86 -7.75 10.87 -5.62
C ARG A 86 -8.12 11.26 -4.21
N ASP A 87 -9.15 10.64 -3.63
CA ASP A 87 -9.61 10.93 -2.28
C ASP A 87 -8.83 10.15 -1.21
N LEU A 88 -7.92 9.23 -1.58
CA LEU A 88 -7.11 8.49 -0.63
C LEU A 88 -6.12 9.43 0.07
N THR A 89 -6.27 9.62 1.39
CA THR A 89 -5.41 10.51 2.18
C THR A 89 -4.32 9.78 2.95
N SER A 90 -4.61 8.54 3.36
CA SER A 90 -3.68 7.65 4.07
C SER A 90 -4.10 6.20 3.90
N ILE A 91 -3.14 5.29 3.86
CA ILE A 91 -3.41 3.85 3.75
C ILE A 91 -2.60 3.04 4.76
N SER A 92 -3.27 2.11 5.43
CA SER A 92 -2.64 1.11 6.28
C SER A 92 -2.50 -0.21 5.52
N LEU A 93 -1.26 -0.63 5.32
CA LEU A 93 -0.88 -1.84 4.59
C LEU A 93 -0.79 -3.06 5.54
N PRO A 94 -1.08 -4.28 5.06
CA PRO A 94 -1.03 -5.46 5.91
C PRO A 94 0.42 -5.85 6.20
N GLN A 95 0.67 -6.44 7.38
CA GLN A 95 2.03 -6.76 7.83
C GLN A 95 2.73 -7.80 6.93
N GLU A 96 1.96 -8.77 6.43
CA GLU A 96 2.43 -9.85 5.56
C GLU A 96 2.59 -9.43 4.09
N LEU A 97 2.52 -8.12 3.79
CA LEU A 97 2.69 -7.62 2.43
C LEU A 97 4.13 -7.85 1.94
N ILE A 98 4.25 -8.52 0.80
CA ILE A 98 5.51 -8.86 0.14
C ILE A 98 5.78 -7.96 -1.06
N SER A 99 4.75 -7.55 -1.81
CA SER A 99 4.96 -6.76 -3.03
C SER A 99 3.89 -5.70 -3.29
N ILE A 100 4.34 -4.60 -3.90
CA ILE A 100 3.49 -3.52 -4.43
C ILE A 100 3.67 -3.49 -5.95
N GLY A 101 2.59 -3.70 -6.69
CA GLY A 101 2.60 -3.80 -8.14
C GLY A 101 2.84 -2.48 -8.88
N ASP A 102 2.97 -2.59 -10.20
CA ASP A 102 3.13 -1.44 -11.09
C ASP A 102 1.92 -0.51 -11.02
N GLU A 103 2.18 0.79 -10.97
CA GLU A 103 1.16 1.85 -10.90
C GLU A 103 0.14 1.69 -9.75
N ALA A 104 0.45 0.87 -8.74
CA ALA A 104 -0.48 0.48 -7.69
C ALA A 104 -1.17 1.65 -7.00
N PHE A 105 -0.46 2.75 -6.74
CA PHE A 105 -0.96 4.00 -6.16
C PHE A 105 -0.77 5.21 -7.11
N SER A 106 -0.61 4.97 -8.42
CA SER A 106 -0.45 6.03 -9.41
C SER A 106 -1.66 6.97 -9.38
N GLY A 107 -1.46 8.28 -9.30
CA GLY A 107 -2.53 9.28 -9.27
C GLY A 107 -3.29 9.41 -7.94
N CYS A 108 -2.75 8.87 -6.83
CA CYS A 108 -3.30 9.12 -5.48
C CYS A 108 -2.89 10.51 -4.97
N TRP A 109 -3.48 11.57 -5.56
CA TRP A 109 -3.04 12.95 -5.38
C TRP A 109 -3.04 13.46 -3.94
N HIS A 110 -4.00 13.03 -3.12
CA HIS A 110 -4.11 13.44 -1.72
C HIS A 110 -3.40 12.49 -0.73
N LEU A 111 -2.70 11.46 -1.20
CA LEU A 111 -2.00 10.54 -0.31
C LEU A 111 -0.82 11.27 0.33
N THR A 112 -0.90 11.51 1.64
CA THR A 112 0.09 12.34 2.36
C THR A 112 1.25 11.53 2.92
N THR A 113 0.96 10.31 3.37
CA THR A 113 1.92 9.39 3.99
C THR A 113 1.56 7.95 3.66
N ILE A 114 2.57 7.10 3.57
CA ILE A 114 2.41 5.65 3.48
C ILE A 114 3.51 4.95 4.28
N ARG A 115 3.12 3.97 5.10
CA ARG A 115 4.07 3.12 5.82
C ARG A 115 4.20 1.79 5.10
N ILE A 116 5.35 1.57 4.47
CA ILE A 116 5.68 0.30 3.81
C ILE A 116 6.06 -0.75 4.88
N PRO A 117 5.38 -1.91 4.94
CA PRO A 117 5.69 -2.99 5.88
C PRO A 117 7.10 -3.56 5.69
N GLN A 118 7.70 -4.10 6.76
CA GLN A 118 9.07 -4.65 6.71
C GLN A 118 9.22 -5.86 5.78
N GLY A 119 8.14 -6.60 5.54
CA GLY A 119 8.12 -7.77 4.65
C GLY A 119 8.17 -7.45 3.16
N VAL A 120 7.98 -6.18 2.76
CA VAL A 120 7.94 -5.82 1.34
C VAL A 120 9.33 -5.97 0.72
N THR A 121 9.41 -6.75 -0.34
CA THR A 121 10.65 -7.01 -1.08
C THR A 121 10.77 -6.24 -2.38
N SER A 122 9.65 -5.83 -2.97
CA SER A 122 9.62 -5.13 -4.27
C SER A 122 8.53 -4.06 -4.35
N ILE A 123 8.88 -2.96 -5.01
CA ILE A 123 7.98 -1.85 -5.36
C ILE A 123 8.00 -1.69 -6.88
N GLY A 124 6.82 -1.74 -7.51
CA GLY A 124 6.66 -1.75 -8.96
C GLY A 124 7.01 -0.43 -9.65
N ARG A 125 7.00 -0.48 -10.99
CA ARG A 125 7.17 0.68 -11.86
C ARG A 125 6.05 1.69 -11.60
N SER A 126 6.40 2.96 -11.43
CA SER A 126 5.43 4.05 -11.25
C SER A 126 4.45 3.82 -10.08
N ALA A 127 4.82 3.00 -9.08
CA ALA A 127 3.93 2.60 -8.00
C ALA A 127 3.30 3.78 -7.25
N PHE A 128 4.03 4.89 -7.05
CA PHE A 128 3.54 6.12 -6.40
C PHE A 128 3.58 7.34 -7.34
N LYS A 129 3.56 7.11 -8.66
CA LYS A 129 3.55 8.19 -9.65
C LYS A 129 2.43 9.19 -9.36
N GLU A 130 2.72 10.48 -9.47
CA GLU A 130 1.78 11.59 -9.24
C GLU A 130 1.14 11.61 -7.84
N CYS A 131 1.72 10.96 -6.81
CA CYS A 131 1.31 11.17 -5.42
C CYS A 131 1.75 12.57 -4.93
N THR A 132 1.10 13.62 -5.43
CA THR A 132 1.57 15.01 -5.31
C THR A 132 1.59 15.54 -3.88
N CYS A 133 0.78 15.00 -2.97
CA CYS A 133 0.80 15.35 -1.55
C CYS A 133 1.69 14.45 -0.68
N LEU A 134 2.33 13.41 -1.25
CA LEU A 134 3.19 12.51 -0.47
C LEU A 134 4.44 13.26 -0.02
N THR A 135 4.59 13.44 1.29
CA THR A 135 5.67 14.26 1.86
C THR A 135 6.89 13.46 2.25
N THR A 136 6.69 12.26 2.79
CA THR A 136 7.76 11.39 3.27
C THR A 136 7.48 9.95 2.89
N ILE A 137 8.52 9.19 2.54
CA ILE A 137 8.43 7.74 2.44
C ILE A 137 9.68 7.08 3.02
N THR A 138 9.47 6.01 3.80
CA THR A 138 10.54 5.15 4.29
C THR A 138 10.49 3.82 3.56
N ILE A 139 11.60 3.48 2.91
CA ILE A 139 11.84 2.19 2.26
C ILE A 139 12.50 1.25 3.28
N PRO A 140 11.81 0.16 3.69
CA PRO A 140 12.29 -0.73 4.74
C PRO A 140 13.45 -1.61 4.28
N LEU A 141 14.05 -2.34 5.23
CA LEU A 141 15.25 -3.14 5.00
C LEU A 141 15.04 -4.26 3.95
N GLY A 142 13.83 -4.82 3.89
CA GLY A 142 13.49 -5.92 2.98
C GLY A 142 13.42 -5.55 1.51
N VAL A 143 13.25 -4.26 1.16
CA VAL A 143 13.06 -3.85 -0.24
C VAL A 143 14.36 -3.97 -1.01
N THR A 144 14.38 -4.88 -1.97
CA THR A 144 15.54 -5.14 -2.84
C THR A 144 15.46 -4.32 -4.12
N SER A 145 14.26 -4.08 -4.64
CA SER A 145 14.05 -3.40 -5.92
C SER A 145 12.91 -2.39 -5.89
N ILE A 146 13.14 -1.27 -6.57
CA ILE A 146 12.15 -0.22 -6.84
C ILE A 146 12.05 -0.04 -8.34
N GLY A 147 10.84 0.02 -8.88
CA GLY A 147 10.62 0.17 -10.31
C GLY A 147 10.90 1.58 -10.83
N MET A 148 11.09 1.68 -12.15
CA MET A 148 11.29 2.95 -12.85
C MET A 148 10.14 3.93 -12.55
N GLY A 149 10.46 5.18 -12.23
CA GLY A 149 9.47 6.22 -11.96
C GLY A 149 8.55 5.98 -10.79
N ALA A 150 8.92 5.11 -9.84
CA ALA A 150 8.11 4.83 -8.66
C ALA A 150 7.66 6.10 -7.93
N PHE A 151 8.45 7.16 -7.93
CA PHE A 151 8.16 8.46 -7.30
C PHE A 151 8.05 9.62 -8.30
N TYR A 152 7.78 9.34 -9.58
CA TYR A 152 7.63 10.38 -10.60
C TYR A 152 6.53 11.38 -10.22
N ASP A 153 6.80 12.67 -10.35
CA ASP A 153 5.86 13.77 -10.05
C ASP A 153 5.29 13.79 -8.62
N CYS A 154 6.01 13.23 -7.64
CA CYS A 154 5.70 13.38 -6.21
C CYS A 154 6.15 14.77 -5.71
N LYS A 155 5.42 15.82 -6.09
CA LYS A 155 5.85 17.23 -5.93
C LYS A 155 6.11 17.69 -4.49
N SER A 156 5.41 17.12 -3.51
CA SER A 156 5.58 17.49 -2.10
C SER A 156 6.60 16.63 -1.35
N LEU A 157 7.25 15.68 -2.04
CA LEU A 157 8.17 14.75 -1.42
C LEU A 157 9.40 15.52 -0.92
N ASN A 158 9.56 15.55 0.40
CA ASN A 158 10.65 16.24 1.07
C ASN A 158 11.73 15.27 1.55
N THR A 159 11.35 14.02 1.88
CA THR A 159 12.27 13.04 2.45
C THR A 159 11.99 11.65 1.88
N ILE A 160 13.04 10.98 1.43
CA ILE A 160 13.04 9.55 1.16
C ILE A 160 14.12 8.90 2.02
N ARG A 161 13.74 7.94 2.86
CA ARG A 161 14.69 7.18 3.67
C ARG A 161 14.83 5.76 3.15
N PHE A 162 16.05 5.35 2.80
CA PHE A 162 16.41 4.00 2.38
C PHE A 162 17.13 3.28 3.52
N ASN A 163 16.45 2.36 4.20
CA ASN A 163 17.05 1.66 5.34
C ASN A 163 18.08 0.60 4.93
N SER A 164 18.02 0.07 3.70
CA SER A 164 18.98 -0.91 3.20
C SER A 164 19.99 -0.29 2.22
N ALA A 165 21.25 -0.72 2.33
CA ALA A 165 22.30 -0.37 1.38
C ALA A 165 22.14 -1.08 0.03
N THR A 166 21.42 -2.21 0.00
CA THR A 166 21.26 -3.08 -1.17
C THR A 166 20.01 -2.76 -2.00
N THR A 167 19.13 -1.90 -1.51
CA THR A 167 17.97 -1.44 -2.30
C THR A 167 18.46 -0.81 -3.59
N THR A 168 17.93 -1.27 -4.73
CA THR A 168 18.23 -0.69 -6.04
C THR A 168 17.10 0.26 -6.44
N ILE A 169 17.44 1.55 -6.58
CA ILE A 169 16.60 2.54 -7.27
C ILE A 169 17.16 2.81 -8.67
N PRO A 170 16.34 2.67 -9.73
CA PRO A 170 16.80 2.86 -11.10
C PRO A 170 17.10 4.32 -11.39
N ASN A 171 18.17 4.53 -12.16
CA ASN A 171 18.54 5.83 -12.72
C ASN A 171 17.62 6.16 -13.89
N ALA A 172 16.43 6.69 -13.62
CA ALA A 172 15.45 7.06 -14.62
C ALA A 172 15.26 8.58 -14.71
N TRP A 173 14.66 9.09 -15.78
CA TRP A 173 14.35 10.52 -16.01
C TRP A 173 13.36 11.11 -14.98
N ASP A 174 12.95 10.30 -14.01
CA ASP A 174 11.98 10.63 -12.99
C ASP A 174 12.65 11.45 -11.89
N THR A 175 12.51 12.77 -12.00
CA THR A 175 13.09 13.70 -11.04
C THR A 175 12.07 13.89 -9.93
N ILE A 176 12.29 13.23 -8.79
CA ILE A 176 11.72 13.70 -7.52
C ILE A 176 12.15 15.17 -7.31
N PRO A 177 11.44 15.98 -6.51
CA PRO A 177 11.83 17.37 -6.28
C PRO A 177 13.32 17.48 -5.93
N ALA A 178 14.05 18.42 -6.54
CA ALA A 178 15.48 18.61 -6.26
C ALA A 178 15.73 18.95 -4.77
N THR A 179 14.73 19.51 -4.11
CA THR A 179 14.70 19.80 -2.67
C THR A 179 14.49 18.58 -1.78
N THR A 180 14.28 17.39 -2.35
CA THR A 180 14.10 16.16 -1.56
C THR A 180 15.44 15.78 -0.92
N THR A 181 15.45 15.59 0.39
CA THR A 181 16.56 14.98 1.13
C THR A 181 16.47 13.46 1.03
N ILE A 182 17.54 12.84 0.54
CA ILE A 182 17.68 11.38 0.49
C ILE A 182 18.52 10.92 1.68
N ILE A 183 17.95 10.07 2.53
CA ILE A 183 18.64 9.49 3.67
C ILE A 183 18.97 8.04 3.34
N GLY A 184 20.23 7.62 3.42
CA GLY A 184 20.62 6.26 3.06
C GLY A 184 22.03 5.87 3.48
N ASN A 185 22.45 4.68 3.06
CA ASN A 185 23.82 4.19 3.28
C ASN A 185 24.77 4.83 2.25
N ASP A 186 26.04 5.01 2.62
CA ASP A 186 27.11 5.40 1.70
C ASP A 186 28.25 4.38 1.81
N PRO A 187 28.53 3.56 0.77
CA PRO A 187 27.96 3.61 -0.59
C PRO A 187 26.56 2.99 -0.72
N SER A 188 25.76 3.49 -1.66
CA SER A 188 24.49 2.85 -2.10
C SER A 188 24.02 3.38 -3.46
N THR A 189 23.00 2.73 -4.04
CA THR A 189 22.33 3.27 -5.25
C THR A 189 21.59 4.57 -4.93
N ALA A 190 21.05 4.74 -3.72
CA ALA A 190 20.44 5.99 -3.27
C ALA A 190 21.46 7.14 -3.23
N LYS A 191 22.70 6.88 -2.78
CA LYS A 191 23.79 7.86 -2.84
C LYS A 191 24.12 8.26 -4.28
N THR A 192 24.21 7.28 -5.18
CA THR A 192 24.47 7.52 -6.60
C THR A 192 23.34 8.36 -7.23
N TYR A 193 22.09 8.00 -6.94
CA TYR A 193 20.91 8.74 -7.40
C TYR A 193 20.93 10.18 -6.91
N SER A 194 21.17 10.41 -5.61
CA SER A 194 21.19 11.76 -5.03
C SER A 194 22.24 12.67 -5.69
N THR A 195 23.45 12.14 -5.91
CA THR A 195 24.54 12.86 -6.57
C THR A 195 24.17 13.25 -8.00
N LYS A 196 23.55 12.32 -8.74
CA LYS A 196 23.18 12.52 -10.14
C LYS A 196 22.10 13.61 -10.29
N TYR A 197 21.08 13.58 -9.44
CA TYR A 197 19.94 14.51 -9.53
C TYR A 197 20.08 15.73 -8.61
N LYS A 198 21.24 15.90 -7.96
CA LYS A 198 21.58 17.04 -7.10
C LYS A 198 20.62 17.19 -5.92
N ASN A 199 20.16 16.07 -5.37
CA ASN A 199 19.42 16.02 -4.12
C ASN A 199 20.39 16.08 -2.94
N ASP A 200 19.94 16.66 -1.84
CA ASP A 200 20.65 16.57 -0.56
C ASP A 200 20.72 15.11 -0.13
N PHE A 201 21.84 14.71 0.48
CA PHE A 201 22.04 13.34 0.95
C PHE A 201 22.54 13.30 2.38
N GLU A 202 21.86 12.54 3.23
CA GLU A 202 22.25 12.28 4.61
C GLU A 202 22.60 10.80 4.81
N VAL A 203 23.71 10.54 5.48
CA VAL A 203 24.15 9.18 5.79
C VAL A 203 23.36 8.67 7.00
N ILE A 204 22.85 7.44 6.92
CA ILE A 204 22.27 6.75 8.08
C ILE A 204 23.38 6.53 9.11
N ALA A 205 23.26 7.17 10.27
CA ALA A 205 24.12 6.89 11.41
C ALA A 205 23.94 5.42 11.83
N LEU A 206 25.05 4.67 11.86
CA LEU A 206 25.07 3.34 12.46
C LEU A 206 24.82 3.51 13.97
N HIS A 207 23.80 2.83 14.49
CA HIS A 207 23.57 2.66 15.93
C HIS A 207 23.84 1.20 16.29
#